data_AF-A0AAD0T6W1-F1
#
_entry.id   AF-A0AAD0T6W1-F1
#
_cell.length_a   1.000
_cell.length_b   1.000
_cell.length_c   1.000
_cell.angle_alpha   90.00
_cell.angle_beta   90.00
_cell.angle_gamma   90.00
#
_symmetry.space_group_name_H-M   'P 1'
#
loop_
_entity.id
_entity.type
_entity.pdbx_description
1 polymer ?
#
loop_
_entity_poly.entity_id
_entity_poly.type
_entity_poly.pdbx_seq_one_letter_code
_entity_poly.pdbx_strand_id
1 'polypeptide(L)'
;MDLQKYIYQSPAMARILYRVLNAGEETDLTSLIKKFGWHGIRDRLLAYYINFLENSNHPHSVLVDSVDDITNLEARFRDKTVSGYSRLISLGFYLKVSCYEQDLKSLDEHPYFPSRKIDQLMASVTNRNIRIDILILMLVHFLKFLGEEKLFGLIKAKSSFDMIETMLEPNQKQLLQKNLINYALSIGDLELVAAKTV
;
A
#
# COMPACT_ATOMS: atom_id res chain seq x y z
N MET A 1 13.81 5.96 -15.84
CA MET A 1 12.76 6.27 -16.83
C MET A 1 12.16 7.61 -16.42
N ASP A 2 12.15 8.59 -17.33
CA ASP A 2 11.65 9.94 -17.04
C ASP A 2 10.12 9.92 -16.94
N LEU A 3 9.58 10.34 -15.78
CA LEU A 3 8.14 10.37 -15.50
C LEU A 3 7.37 11.16 -16.56
N GLN A 4 7.95 12.28 -17.04
CA GLN A 4 7.32 13.08 -18.09
C GLN A 4 7.21 12.26 -19.38
N LYS A 5 8.30 11.61 -19.80
CA LYS A 5 8.30 10.75 -20.99
C LYS A 5 7.27 9.63 -20.90
N TYR A 6 7.10 9.01 -19.72
CA TYR A 6 6.09 7.98 -19.49
C TYR A 6 4.66 8.53 -19.60
N ILE A 7 4.37 9.69 -18.99
CA ILE A 7 3.06 10.33 -19.07
C ILE A 7 2.70 10.68 -20.52
N TYR A 8 3.64 11.24 -21.28
CA TYR A 8 3.40 11.66 -22.66
C TYR A 8 3.37 10.50 -23.67
N GLN A 9 3.82 9.30 -23.30
CA GLN A 9 3.68 8.10 -24.14
C GLN A 9 2.22 7.65 -24.28
N SER A 10 1.32 8.08 -23.39
CA SER A 10 -0.12 7.78 -23.45
C SER A 10 -0.96 9.07 -23.46
N PRO A 11 -1.57 9.45 -24.59
CA PRO A 11 -2.45 10.61 -24.66
C PRO A 11 -3.63 10.57 -23.68
N ALA A 12 -4.13 9.36 -23.39
CA ALA A 12 -5.19 9.18 -22.40
C ALA A 12 -4.71 9.47 -20.98
N MET A 13 -3.52 8.98 -20.61
CA MET A 13 -2.91 9.25 -19.31
C MET A 13 -2.63 10.75 -19.13
N ALA A 14 -2.10 11.41 -20.17
CA ALA A 14 -1.85 12.85 -20.13
C ALA A 14 -3.14 13.66 -19.89
N ARG A 15 -4.27 13.26 -20.49
CA ARG A 15 -5.58 13.91 -20.27
C ARG A 15 -6.12 13.70 -18.86
N ILE A 16 -6.03 12.47 -18.34
CA ILE A 16 -6.43 12.16 -16.96
C ILE A 16 -5.59 12.99 -16.00
N LEU A 17 -4.26 12.97 -16.18
CA LEU A 17 -3.36 13.71 -15.31
C LEU A 17 -3.62 15.22 -15.38
N TYR A 18 -3.85 15.77 -16.58
CA TYR A 18 -4.25 17.16 -16.72
C TYR A 18 -5.53 17.46 -15.93
N ARG A 19 -6.58 16.64 -16.06
CA ARG A 19 -7.81 16.81 -15.26
C ARG A 19 -7.56 16.74 -13.75
N VAL A 20 -6.72 15.80 -13.32
CA VAL A 20 -6.43 15.54 -11.91
C VAL A 20 -5.60 16.67 -11.26
N LEU A 21 -4.69 17.26 -12.03
CA LEU A 21 -3.80 18.32 -11.56
C LEU A 21 -4.36 19.72 -11.80
N ASN A 22 -5.19 19.88 -12.83
CA ASN A 22 -5.75 21.15 -13.21
C ASN A 22 -7.03 21.42 -12.41
N ALA A 23 -6.95 22.33 -11.45
CA ALA A 23 -8.08 22.80 -10.64
C ALA A 23 -8.88 23.93 -11.33
N GLY A 24 -8.89 23.97 -12.67
CA GLY A 24 -9.54 25.03 -13.45
C GLY A 24 -8.64 26.22 -13.82
N GLU A 25 -7.31 26.06 -13.72
CA GLU A 25 -6.31 27.05 -14.13
C GLU A 25 -5.80 26.73 -15.56
N GLU A 26 -5.60 27.74 -16.41
CA GLU A 26 -4.88 27.58 -17.68
C GLU A 26 -3.37 27.46 -17.43
N THR A 27 -2.94 26.32 -16.88
CA THR A 27 -1.53 26.00 -16.63
C THR A 27 -1.13 24.77 -17.41
N ASP A 28 0.01 24.81 -18.09
CA ASP A 28 0.51 23.65 -18.83
C ASP A 28 0.88 22.48 -17.91
N LEU A 29 0.77 21.26 -18.43
CA LEU A 29 1.01 20.04 -17.66
C LEU A 29 2.43 19.96 -17.08
N THR A 30 3.44 20.53 -17.74
CA THR A 30 4.83 20.52 -17.25
C THR A 30 4.96 21.37 -15.99
N SER A 31 4.35 22.55 -15.99
CA SER A 31 4.30 23.43 -14.83
C SER A 31 3.53 22.80 -13.66
N LEU A 32 2.41 22.12 -13.95
CA LEU A 32 1.67 21.36 -12.93
C LEU A 32 2.51 20.22 -12.33
N ILE A 33 3.23 19.46 -13.16
CA ILE A 33 4.11 18.39 -12.70
C ILE A 33 5.21 18.94 -11.77
N LYS A 34 5.82 20.08 -12.13
CA LYS A 34 6.82 20.75 -11.29
C LYS A 34 6.23 21.29 -9.98
N LYS A 35 5.03 21.87 -10.02
CA LYS A 35 4.32 22.43 -8.86
C LYS A 35 4.02 21.36 -7.80
N PHE A 36 3.51 20.20 -8.22
CA PHE A 36 3.06 19.16 -7.29
C PHE A 36 4.13 18.14 -6.91
N GLY A 37 5.13 17.91 -7.78
CA GLY A 37 6.11 16.85 -7.60
C GLY A 37 5.49 15.45 -7.58
N TRP A 38 6.31 14.42 -7.37
CA TRP A 38 5.86 13.02 -7.43
C TRP A 38 4.78 12.70 -6.40
N HIS A 39 4.98 13.06 -5.14
CA HIS A 39 4.02 12.78 -4.07
C HIS A 39 2.67 13.47 -4.32
N GLY A 40 2.68 14.75 -4.71
CA GLY A 40 1.44 15.49 -4.98
C GLY A 40 0.68 14.96 -6.20
N ILE A 41 1.38 14.46 -7.22
CA ILE A 41 0.77 13.78 -8.37
C ILE A 41 0.16 12.44 -7.95
N ARG A 42 0.94 11.61 -7.25
CA ARG A 42 0.55 10.29 -6.76
C ARG A 42 -0.72 10.37 -5.91
N ASP A 43 -0.73 11.25 -4.92
CA ASP A 43 -1.84 11.34 -3.97
C ASP A 43 -3.14 11.81 -4.65
N ARG A 44 -3.04 12.71 -5.63
CA ARG A 44 -4.19 13.14 -6.45
C ARG A 44 -4.67 12.02 -7.39
N LEU A 45 -3.77 11.24 -7.98
CA LEU A 45 -4.18 10.09 -8.81
C LEU A 45 -4.92 9.03 -7.97
N LEU A 46 -4.44 8.77 -6.75
CA LEU A 46 -5.11 7.87 -5.81
C LEU A 46 -6.50 8.39 -5.46
N ALA A 47 -6.61 9.65 -5.03
CA ALA A 47 -7.88 10.27 -4.67
C ALA A 47 -8.88 10.32 -5.85
N TYR A 48 -8.39 10.58 -7.07
CA TYR A 48 -9.21 10.49 -8.27
C TYR A 48 -9.80 9.10 -8.48
N TYR A 49 -8.99 8.06 -8.30
CA TYR A 49 -9.44 6.68 -8.49
C TYR A 49 -10.39 6.22 -7.38
N ILE A 50 -10.10 6.54 -6.12
CA ILE A 50 -10.99 6.23 -5.00
C ILE A 50 -12.35 6.91 -5.19
N ASN A 51 -12.37 8.19 -5.58
CA ASN A 51 -13.62 8.89 -5.86
C ASN A 51 -14.40 8.24 -7.01
N PHE A 52 -13.70 7.78 -8.05
CA PHE A 52 -14.32 7.05 -9.16
C PHE A 52 -14.95 5.73 -8.70
N LEU A 53 -14.28 4.99 -7.80
CA LEU A 53 -14.87 3.78 -7.21
C LEU A 53 -16.14 4.09 -6.42
N GLU A 54 -16.09 5.09 -5.54
CA GLU A 54 -17.21 5.43 -4.65
C GLU A 54 -18.43 6.00 -5.39
N ASN A 55 -18.22 6.80 -6.45
CA ASN A 55 -19.28 7.57 -7.09
C ASN A 55 -19.60 7.11 -8.53
N SER A 56 -18.86 6.13 -9.05
CA SER A 56 -18.94 5.67 -10.45
C SER A 56 -18.80 6.79 -11.50
N ASN A 57 -18.19 7.91 -11.11
CA ASN A 57 -18.06 9.12 -11.93
C ASN A 57 -16.67 9.72 -11.78
N HIS A 58 -16.15 10.31 -12.85
CA HIS A 58 -14.87 11.00 -12.80
C HIS A 58 -15.04 12.38 -12.15
N PRO A 59 -14.36 12.68 -11.03
CA PRO A 59 -14.51 13.97 -10.38
C PRO A 59 -13.97 15.10 -11.25
N HIS A 60 -14.65 16.25 -11.19
CA HIS A 60 -14.17 17.50 -11.78
C HIS A 60 -13.00 18.10 -10.98
N SER A 61 -12.96 17.85 -9.68
CA SER A 61 -11.91 18.29 -8.77
C SER A 61 -11.58 17.18 -7.77
N VAL A 62 -10.29 16.94 -7.52
CA VAL A 62 -9.85 15.88 -6.63
C VAL A 62 -9.64 16.41 -5.21
N LEU A 63 -10.35 15.84 -4.24
CA LEU A 63 -10.14 16.06 -2.81
C LEU A 63 -9.11 15.06 -2.29
N VAL A 64 -7.89 15.53 -2.01
CA VAL A 64 -6.77 14.66 -1.60
C VAL A 64 -7.00 14.04 -0.23
N ASP A 65 -7.78 14.70 0.63
CA ASP A 65 -8.13 14.23 1.98
C ASP A 65 -8.79 12.84 1.99
N SER A 66 -9.38 12.42 0.87
CA SER A 66 -9.95 11.06 0.69
C SER A 66 -8.92 9.92 0.77
N VAL A 67 -7.62 10.23 0.69
CA VAL A 67 -6.52 9.26 0.80
C VAL A 67 -5.59 9.53 1.97
N ASP A 68 -6.01 10.35 2.93
CA ASP A 68 -5.21 10.66 4.13
C ASP A 68 -4.92 9.41 4.96
N ASP A 69 -5.81 8.43 5.00
CA ASP A 69 -5.58 7.14 5.64
C ASP A 69 -4.40 6.37 5.03
N ILE A 70 -4.28 6.39 3.70
CA ILE A 70 -3.17 5.78 2.94
C ILE A 70 -1.85 6.54 3.19
N THR A 71 -1.88 7.87 3.13
CA THR A 71 -0.66 8.68 3.34
C THR A 71 -0.20 8.63 4.81
N ASN A 72 -1.13 8.55 5.76
CA ASN A 72 -0.83 8.32 7.17
C ASN A 72 -0.21 6.94 7.41
N LEU A 73 -0.64 5.91 6.68
CA LEU A 73 0.01 4.60 6.71
C LEU A 73 1.47 4.67 6.21
N GLU A 74 1.74 5.40 5.13
CA GLU A 74 3.11 5.66 4.65
C GLU A 74 3.95 6.39 5.70
N ALA A 75 3.38 7.42 6.34
CA ALA A 75 4.07 8.20 7.37
C ALA A 75 4.44 7.35 8.60
N ARG A 76 3.56 6.44 9.03
CA ARG A 76 3.75 5.58 10.21
C ARG A 76 5.02 4.73 10.17
N PHE A 77 5.39 4.23 8.99
CA PHE A 77 6.52 3.29 8.85
C PHE A 77 7.67 3.87 8.00
N ARG A 78 7.65 5.17 7.71
CA ARG A 78 8.59 5.83 6.78
C ARG A 78 10.06 5.58 7.13
N ASP A 79 10.39 5.62 8.41
CA ASP A 79 11.75 5.40 8.93
C ASP A 79 12.26 3.97 8.72
N LYS A 80 11.34 3.00 8.53
CA LYS A 80 11.61 1.59 8.24
C LYS A 80 11.63 1.26 6.76
N THR A 81 11.43 2.24 5.88
CA THR A 81 11.39 2.04 4.42
C THR A 81 12.62 2.56 3.72
N VAL A 82 13.01 1.88 2.64
CA VAL A 82 13.92 2.47 1.65
C VAL A 82 13.15 3.47 0.80
N SER A 83 13.67 4.71 0.69
CA SER A 83 13.04 5.77 -0.09
C SER A 83 12.93 5.41 -1.58
N GLY A 84 11.88 5.91 -2.24
CA GLY A 84 11.67 5.74 -3.68
C GLY A 84 10.80 4.56 -4.09
N TYR A 85 10.51 3.61 -3.20
CA TYR A 85 9.74 2.41 -3.54
C TYR A 85 8.22 2.51 -3.35
N SER A 86 7.72 3.53 -2.63
CA SER A 86 6.28 3.80 -2.39
C SER A 86 5.43 2.59 -1.95
N ARG A 87 6.04 1.56 -1.35
CA ARG A 87 5.38 0.26 -1.07
C ARG A 87 4.24 0.35 -0.07
N LEU A 88 4.34 1.23 0.91
CA LEU A 88 3.27 1.47 1.87
C LEU A 88 2.05 2.14 1.25
N ILE A 89 2.27 2.97 0.22
CA ILE A 89 1.17 3.55 -0.55
C ILE A 89 0.46 2.46 -1.35
N SER A 90 1.22 1.57 -2.01
CA SER A 90 0.64 0.43 -2.70
C SER A 90 -0.16 -0.48 -1.77
N LEU A 91 0.35 -0.74 -0.56
CA LEU A 91 -0.38 -1.48 0.47
C LEU A 91 -1.66 -0.77 0.90
N GLY A 92 -1.57 0.51 1.29
CA GLY A 92 -2.74 1.26 1.74
C GLY A 92 -3.81 1.35 0.65
N PHE A 93 -3.41 1.57 -0.59
CA PHE A 93 -4.32 1.60 -1.74
C PHE A 93 -4.98 0.23 -1.98
N TYR A 94 -4.21 -0.85 -1.97
CA TYR A 94 -4.74 -2.21 -2.10
C TYR A 94 -5.79 -2.51 -1.03
N LEU A 95 -5.50 -2.21 0.23
CA LEU A 95 -6.42 -2.43 1.34
C LEU A 95 -7.66 -1.54 1.22
N LYS A 96 -7.53 -0.28 0.76
CA LYS A 96 -8.64 0.65 0.55
C LYS A 96 -9.59 0.17 -0.55
N VAL A 97 -9.05 -0.31 -1.67
CA VAL A 97 -9.87 -0.93 -2.73
C VAL A 97 -10.56 -2.18 -2.20
N SER A 98 -9.87 -3.01 -1.43
CA SER A 98 -10.48 -4.20 -0.83
C SER A 98 -11.56 -3.88 0.21
N CYS A 99 -11.48 -2.74 0.91
CA CYS A 99 -12.57 -2.25 1.76
C CYS A 99 -13.82 -1.98 0.95
N TYR A 100 -13.69 -1.32 -0.20
CA TYR A 100 -14.80 -1.04 -1.10
C TYR A 100 -15.47 -2.33 -1.60
N GLU A 101 -14.68 -3.33 -2.00
CA GLU A 101 -15.19 -4.64 -2.43
C GLU A 101 -15.92 -5.43 -1.32
N GLN A 102 -15.57 -5.15 -0.06
CA GLN A 102 -16.13 -5.81 1.13
C GLN A 102 -17.20 -4.97 1.86
N ASP A 103 -17.57 -3.81 1.32
CA ASP A 103 -18.50 -2.85 1.95
C ASP A 103 -18.05 -2.39 3.37
N LEU A 104 -16.74 -2.23 3.55
CA LEU A 104 -16.13 -1.65 4.76
C LEU A 104 -16.04 -0.12 4.62
N LYS A 105 -16.36 0.60 5.69
CA LYS A 105 -16.47 2.06 5.65
C LYS A 105 -15.13 2.77 5.67
N SER A 106 -14.12 2.13 6.26
CA SER A 106 -12.82 2.75 6.47
C SER A 106 -11.68 1.75 6.41
N LEU A 107 -10.48 2.26 6.12
CA LEU A 107 -9.29 1.46 5.94
C LEU A 107 -8.91 0.68 7.21
N ASP A 108 -9.18 1.24 8.39
CA ASP A 108 -8.88 0.65 9.69
C ASP A 108 -9.85 -0.48 10.09
N GLU A 109 -11.00 -0.60 9.44
CA GLU A 109 -11.90 -1.75 9.58
C GLU A 109 -11.37 -2.98 8.82
N HIS A 110 -10.41 -2.80 7.89
CA HIS A 110 -9.88 -3.91 7.11
C HIS A 110 -9.16 -4.93 8.01
N PRO A 111 -9.45 -6.25 7.91
CA PRO A 111 -8.84 -7.29 8.77
C PRO A 111 -7.32 -7.40 8.67
N TYR A 112 -6.73 -6.85 7.61
CA TYR A 112 -5.29 -6.80 7.36
C TYR A 112 -4.68 -5.40 7.54
N PHE A 113 -5.45 -4.43 8.03
CA PHE A 113 -4.88 -3.13 8.40
C PHE A 113 -3.95 -3.28 9.61
N PRO A 114 -2.74 -2.70 9.58
CA PRO A 114 -1.82 -2.81 10.70
C PRO A 114 -2.33 -2.03 11.91
N SER A 115 -2.76 -2.76 12.95
CA SER A 115 -3.06 -2.19 14.26
C SER A 115 -1.82 -1.60 14.93
N ARG A 116 -2.00 -0.85 16.03
CA ARG A 116 -0.91 -0.28 16.84
C ARG A 116 0.09 -1.31 17.38
N LYS A 117 -0.31 -2.58 17.49
CA LYS A 117 0.57 -3.68 17.89
C LYS A 117 1.64 -3.96 16.84
N ILE A 118 1.35 -3.71 15.57
CA ILE A 118 2.34 -3.83 14.50
C ILE A 118 3.40 -2.74 14.63
N ASP A 119 3.04 -1.50 15.00
CA ASP A 119 4.01 -0.45 15.28
C ASP A 119 4.99 -0.87 16.38
N GLN A 120 4.50 -1.54 17.43
CA GLN A 120 5.34 -2.06 18.52
C GLN A 120 6.28 -3.18 18.04
N LEU A 121 5.78 -4.15 17.26
CA LEU A 121 6.63 -5.20 16.67
C LEU A 121 7.70 -4.60 15.77
N MET A 122 7.31 -3.63 14.94
CA MET A 122 8.17 -2.93 14.01
C MET A 122 9.15 -1.98 14.71
N ALA A 123 8.92 -1.57 15.96
CA ALA A 123 9.84 -0.72 16.70
C ALA A 123 11.23 -1.37 16.85
N SER A 124 11.29 -2.70 16.94
CA SER A 124 12.52 -3.48 17.03
C SER A 124 13.30 -3.58 15.71
N VAL A 125 12.67 -3.26 14.57
CA VAL A 125 13.31 -3.31 13.25
C VAL A 125 14.22 -2.11 13.08
N THR A 126 15.53 -2.34 12.98
CA THR A 126 16.51 -1.25 12.79
C THR A 126 16.83 -1.00 11.33
N ASN A 127 16.68 -2.01 10.47
CA ASN A 127 17.07 -1.94 9.07
C ASN A 127 15.90 -1.48 8.20
N ARG A 128 16.19 -0.59 7.26
CA ARG A 128 15.21 -0.18 6.24
C ARG A 128 14.96 -1.34 5.28
N ASN A 129 13.70 -1.61 4.99
CA ASN A 129 13.28 -2.67 4.10
C ASN A 129 12.64 -2.08 2.84
N ILE A 130 12.96 -2.66 1.67
CA ILE A 130 12.29 -2.34 0.41
C ILE A 130 10.85 -2.86 0.46
N ARG A 131 10.67 -4.16 0.75
CA ARG A 131 9.36 -4.86 0.82
C ARG A 131 8.76 -4.81 2.22
N ILE A 132 8.69 -3.60 2.79
CA ILE A 132 8.11 -3.33 4.12
C ILE A 132 6.64 -3.76 4.22
N ASP A 133 5.92 -3.66 3.11
CA ASP A 133 4.52 -4.01 2.94
C ASP A 133 4.28 -5.51 3.15
N ILE A 134 5.15 -6.34 2.58
CA ILE A 134 5.10 -7.80 2.76
C ILE A 134 5.34 -8.17 4.22
N LEU A 135 6.35 -7.56 4.84
CA LEU A 135 6.65 -7.76 6.26
C LEU A 135 5.44 -7.38 7.14
N ILE A 136 4.81 -6.23 6.87
CA ILE A 136 3.62 -5.80 7.60
C ILE A 136 2.48 -6.81 7.43
N LEU A 137 2.18 -7.24 6.19
CA LEU A 137 1.13 -8.22 5.93
C LEU A 137 1.37 -9.54 6.66
N MET A 138 2.62 -10.02 6.69
CA MET A 138 3.00 -11.22 7.44
C MET A 138 2.79 -11.03 8.95
N LEU A 139 3.26 -9.91 9.53
CA LEU A 139 3.09 -9.64 10.96
C LEU A 139 1.63 -9.51 11.36
N VAL A 140 0.79 -8.86 10.53
CA VAL A 140 -0.66 -8.79 10.77
C VAL A 140 -1.30 -10.18 10.73
N HIS A 141 -0.91 -11.00 9.76
CA HIS A 141 -1.38 -12.38 9.66
C HIS A 141 -0.98 -13.22 10.88
N PHE A 142 0.30 -13.19 11.26
CA PHE A 142 0.78 -13.91 12.43
C PHE A 142 0.09 -13.43 13.71
N LEU A 143 -0.12 -12.12 13.86
CA LEU A 143 -0.80 -11.56 15.03
C LEU A 143 -2.24 -12.06 15.10
N LYS A 144 -2.93 -12.14 13.96
CA LYS A 144 -4.31 -12.62 13.86
C LYS A 144 -4.47 -14.08 14.30
N PHE A 145 -3.53 -14.96 13.94
CA PHE A 145 -3.68 -16.40 14.16
C PHE A 145 -2.91 -16.94 15.38
N LEU A 146 -1.77 -16.35 15.73
CA LEU A 146 -0.98 -16.76 16.89
C LEU A 146 -1.35 -15.99 18.16
N GLY A 147 -1.96 -14.81 17.99
CA GLY A 147 -2.19 -13.88 19.09
C GLY A 147 -0.94 -13.08 19.47
N GLU A 148 -1.17 -12.05 20.28
CA GLU A 148 -0.15 -11.07 20.66
C GLU A 148 0.97 -11.69 21.49
N GLU A 149 0.62 -12.35 22.61
CA GLU A 149 1.60 -12.88 23.56
C GLU A 149 2.60 -13.82 22.89
N LYS A 150 2.09 -14.79 22.10
CA LYS A 150 2.91 -15.76 21.38
C LYS A 150 3.80 -15.09 20.34
N LEU A 151 3.25 -14.19 19.52
CA LEU A 151 4.02 -13.53 18.47
C LEU A 151 5.12 -12.63 19.06
N PHE A 152 4.80 -11.82 20.07
CA PHE A 152 5.78 -10.97 20.73
C PHE A 152 6.90 -11.79 21.39
N GLY A 153 6.55 -12.93 22.01
CA GLY A 153 7.52 -13.88 22.55
C GLY A 153 8.50 -14.40 21.48
N LEU A 154 7.97 -14.83 20.33
CA LEU A 154 8.77 -15.35 19.21
C LEU A 154 9.69 -14.27 18.61
N ILE A 155 9.18 -13.04 18.43
CA ILE A 155 9.98 -11.92 17.91
C ILE A 155 11.09 -11.53 18.89
N LYS A 156 10.80 -11.49 20.20
CA LYS A 156 11.80 -11.23 21.25
C LYS A 156 12.87 -12.33 21.30
N ALA A 157 12.49 -13.58 21.03
CA ALA A 157 13.40 -14.71 20.90
C ALA A 157 14.19 -14.71 19.58
N LYS A 158 13.96 -13.73 18.68
CA LYS A 158 14.57 -13.64 17.35
C LYS A 158 14.32 -14.89 16.49
N SER A 159 13.16 -15.54 16.66
CA SER A 159 12.75 -16.64 15.80
C SER A 159 12.65 -16.18 14.34
N SER A 160 13.05 -17.05 13.40
CA SER A 160 12.91 -16.77 11.97
C SER A 160 11.43 -16.77 11.56
N PHE A 161 11.10 -16.09 10.46
CA PHE A 161 9.73 -16.11 9.95
C PHE A 161 9.29 -17.50 9.50
N ASP A 162 10.19 -18.31 8.94
CA ASP A 162 9.89 -19.71 8.59
C ASP A 162 9.48 -20.50 9.83
N MET A 163 10.18 -20.31 10.96
CA MET A 163 9.82 -20.94 12.22
C MET A 163 8.46 -20.45 12.72
N ILE A 164 8.18 -19.14 12.64
CA ILE A 164 6.88 -18.58 13.03
C ILE A 164 5.77 -19.14 12.14
N GLU A 165 6.00 -19.26 10.83
CA GLU A 165 5.05 -19.82 9.87
C GLU A 165 4.74 -21.28 10.20
N THR A 166 5.72 -22.10 10.61
CA THR A 166 5.46 -23.50 10.96
C THR A 166 4.42 -23.67 12.08
N MET A 167 4.25 -22.66 12.94
CA MET A 167 3.26 -22.62 14.03
C MET A 167 1.82 -22.38 13.56
N LEU A 168 1.62 -22.03 12.29
CA LEU A 168 0.30 -21.85 11.68
C LEU A 168 -0.28 -23.19 11.23
N GLU A 169 -1.60 -23.31 11.33
CA GLU A 169 -2.36 -24.42 10.74
C GLU A 169 -2.28 -24.39 9.20
N PRO A 170 -2.43 -25.54 8.51
CA PRO A 170 -2.30 -25.60 7.06
C PRO A 170 -3.20 -24.61 6.28
N ASN A 171 -4.45 -24.43 6.75
CA ASN A 171 -5.39 -23.48 6.15
C ASN A 171 -4.95 -22.01 6.37
N GLN A 172 -4.31 -21.70 7.50
CA GLN A 172 -3.77 -20.38 7.81
C GLN A 172 -2.56 -20.06 6.92
N LYS A 173 -1.65 -21.03 6.74
CA LYS A 173 -0.52 -20.93 5.80
C LYS A 173 -1.00 -20.69 4.37
N GLN A 174 -1.97 -21.46 3.91
CA GLN A 174 -2.55 -21.28 2.58
C GLN A 174 -3.18 -19.89 2.42
N LEU A 175 -3.87 -19.40 3.46
CA LEU A 175 -4.44 -18.05 3.46
C LEU A 175 -3.35 -16.97 3.42
N LEU A 176 -2.27 -17.11 4.19
CA LEU A 176 -1.12 -16.21 4.12
C LEU A 176 -0.56 -16.17 2.69
N GLN A 177 -0.31 -17.34 2.11
CA GLN A 177 0.26 -17.44 0.78
C GLN A 177 -0.64 -16.80 -0.28
N LYS A 178 -1.95 -17.08 -0.22
CA LYS A 178 -2.96 -16.50 -1.10
C LYS A 178 -2.97 -14.98 -0.99
N ASN A 179 -2.99 -14.43 0.21
CA ASN A 179 -3.05 -12.99 0.42
C ASN A 179 -1.78 -12.29 -0.08
N LEU A 180 -0.60 -12.88 0.17
CA LEU A 180 0.66 -12.34 -0.34
C LEU A 180 0.73 -12.36 -1.87
N ILE A 181 0.27 -13.45 -2.52
CA ILE A 181 0.24 -13.55 -3.99
C ILE A 181 -0.74 -12.54 -4.58
N ASN A 182 -1.96 -12.48 -4.05
CA ASN A 182 -2.98 -11.55 -4.53
C ASN A 182 -2.49 -10.11 -4.44
N TYR A 183 -1.92 -9.73 -3.29
CA TYR A 183 -1.33 -8.41 -3.12
C TYR A 183 -0.18 -8.16 -4.11
N ALA A 184 0.76 -9.10 -4.24
CA ALA A 184 1.90 -8.96 -5.14
C ALA A 184 1.47 -8.76 -6.60
N LEU A 185 0.48 -9.54 -7.05
CA LEU A 185 -0.11 -9.39 -8.38
C LEU A 185 -0.77 -8.02 -8.56
N SER A 186 -1.53 -7.55 -7.56
CA SER A 186 -2.20 -6.24 -7.61
C SER A 186 -1.22 -5.07 -7.73
N ILE A 187 -0.01 -5.19 -7.18
CA ILE A 187 1.00 -4.13 -7.25
C ILE A 187 2.05 -4.36 -8.35
N GLY A 188 1.92 -5.45 -9.13
CA GLY A 188 2.86 -5.81 -10.20
C GLY A 188 4.22 -6.30 -9.72
N ASP A 189 4.35 -6.82 -8.49
CA ASP A 189 5.58 -7.39 -7.95
C ASP A 189 5.77 -8.84 -8.44
N LEU A 190 6.12 -8.97 -9.72
CA LEU A 190 6.27 -10.26 -10.39
C LEU A 190 7.42 -11.10 -9.82
N GLU A 191 8.43 -10.48 -9.22
CA GLU A 191 9.53 -11.21 -8.57
C GLU A 191 9.03 -12.00 -7.36
N LEU A 192 8.16 -11.40 -6.52
CA LEU A 192 7.59 -12.11 -5.38
C LEU A 192 6.65 -13.24 -5.81
N VAL A 193 5.95 -13.06 -6.93
CA VAL A 193 5.11 -14.11 -7.53
C VAL A 193 5.97 -15.24 -8.08
N ALA A 194 7.04 -14.93 -8.82
CA ALA A 194 7.94 -15.90 -9.42
C ALA A 194 8.77 -16.67 -8.39
N ALA A 195 9.10 -16.04 -7.26
CA ALA A 195 9.80 -16.67 -6.15
C ALA A 195 8.99 -17.83 -5.51
N LYS A 196 7.69 -17.97 -5.81
CA LYS A 196 6.84 -19.09 -5.36
C LYS A 196 6.82 -20.26 -6.33
N THR A 197 8.03 -20.69 -6.71
CA THR A 197 8.31 -22.09 -7.08
C THR A 197 9.22 -22.68 -6.00
N VAL A 198 8.78 -22.66 -4.74
CA VAL A 198 9.44 -23.36 -3.61
C VAL A 198 8.36 -23.88 -2.67
#